data_AF-A0A1F9VES3-F1
#
_entry.id   AF-A0A1F9VES3-F1
#
_cell.length_a   1.000
_cell.length_b   1.000
_cell.length_c   1.000
_cell.angle_alpha   90.00
_cell.angle_beta   90.00
_cell.angle_gamma   90.00
#
_symmetry.space_group_name_H-M   'P 1'
#
loop_
_entity.id
_entity.type
_entity.pdbx_description
1 polymer ?
#
loop_
_entity_poly.entity_id
_entity_poly.type
_entity_poly.pdbx_seq_one_letter_code
_entity_poly.pdbx_strand_id
1 'polypeptide(L)'
;MRRALALGLAAVLLSGCELLTGEFRVTGTIHLSPALSERAPKTNVTLFLVAVNEGGVPVAVHRIVNPEFPAAFEMDHHDLLVPALRRQEELALHVEMNTHGAVGAARPGDFSGRAPAAIRSGSRGVRVLIDRQR
;
A
#
# COMPACT_ATOMS: atom_id res chain seq x y z
N MET A 1 -28.02 -9.52 -57.79
CA MET A 1 -26.79 -10.32 -57.91
C MET A 1 -25.60 -9.50 -57.45
N ARG A 2 -24.85 -10.02 -56.46
CA ARG A 2 -23.42 -9.78 -56.14
C ARG A 2 -22.95 -8.46 -55.49
N ARG A 3 -22.32 -8.69 -54.31
CA ARG A 3 -21.18 -8.01 -53.63
C ARG A 3 -21.57 -6.84 -52.71
N ALA A 4 -21.64 -7.04 -51.38
CA ALA A 4 -20.57 -7.27 -50.39
C ALA A 4 -19.81 -5.97 -50.04
N LEU A 5 -19.89 -5.54 -48.77
CA LEU A 5 -18.76 -5.09 -47.97
C LEU A 5 -19.21 -4.78 -46.54
N ALA A 6 -18.56 -5.44 -45.58
CA ALA A 6 -18.60 -5.14 -44.17
C ALA A 6 -17.79 -3.86 -43.87
N LEU A 7 -18.33 -3.00 -43.01
CA LEU A 7 -17.56 -2.14 -42.10
C LEU A 7 -18.23 -2.35 -40.73
N GLY A 8 -17.55 -2.67 -39.64
CA GLY A 8 -16.18 -2.31 -39.29
C GLY A 8 -16.24 -1.44 -38.03
N LEU A 9 -16.22 -2.13 -36.89
CA LEU A 9 -15.84 -1.70 -35.54
C LEU A 9 -15.29 -0.27 -35.36
N ALA A 10 -15.95 0.55 -34.51
CA ALA A 10 -15.38 1.69 -33.77
C ALA A 10 -16.44 2.16 -32.75
N ALA A 11 -16.21 2.44 -31.47
CA ALA A 11 -14.99 2.58 -30.70
C ALA A 11 -15.33 2.35 -29.21
N VAL A 12 -14.61 1.46 -28.54
CA VAL A 12 -14.53 1.45 -27.05
C VAL A 12 -13.14 1.99 -26.74
N LEU A 13 -13.03 3.31 -26.61
CA LEU A 13 -11.78 3.99 -26.27
C LEU A 13 -12.05 5.16 -25.34
N LEU A 14 -12.44 4.90 -24.09
CA LEU A 14 -12.50 5.94 -23.05
C LEU A 14 -11.98 5.50 -21.67
N SER A 15 -11.21 4.42 -21.57
CA SER A 15 -10.50 4.06 -20.31
C SER A 15 -9.00 3.79 -20.52
N GLY A 16 -8.40 4.39 -21.54
CA GLY A 16 -6.97 4.19 -21.87
C GLY A 16 -6.02 5.20 -21.24
N CYS A 17 -6.51 6.28 -20.63
CA CYS A 17 -5.62 7.35 -20.14
C CYS A 17 -4.94 7.06 -18.79
N GLU A 18 -5.43 6.12 -17.99
CA GLU A 18 -4.76 5.72 -16.74
C GLU A 18 -3.56 4.77 -16.96
N LEU A 19 -3.34 4.31 -18.19
CA LEU A 19 -2.25 3.38 -18.52
C LEU A 19 -0.92 4.06 -18.85
N LEU A 20 -0.90 5.39 -19.00
CA LEU A 20 0.25 6.12 -19.58
C LEU A 20 0.94 7.10 -18.62
N THR A 21 0.34 7.42 -17.46
CA THR A 21 1.08 7.98 -16.33
C THR A 21 1.38 6.84 -15.36
N GLY A 22 2.66 6.62 -15.06
CA GLY A 22 3.07 5.64 -14.07
C GLY A 22 2.74 6.14 -12.67
N GLU A 23 1.44 6.27 -12.36
CA GLU A 23 0.93 6.68 -11.05
C GLU A 23 1.45 5.70 -10.00
N PHE A 24 1.93 6.22 -8.87
CA PHE A 24 2.27 5.37 -7.74
C PHE A 24 1.00 4.62 -7.32
N ARG A 25 1.03 3.28 -7.37
CA ARG A 25 -0.06 2.46 -6.87
C ARG A 25 0.44 1.15 -6.28
N VAL A 26 0.04 0.83 -5.07
CA VAL A 26 0.36 -0.44 -4.41
C VAL A 26 -0.89 -0.97 -3.71
N THR A 27 -1.26 -2.23 -3.95
CA THR A 27 -2.45 -2.82 -3.31
C THR A 27 -2.10 -4.11 -2.59
N GLY A 28 -2.79 -4.38 -1.48
CA GLY A 28 -2.50 -5.55 -0.69
C GLY A 28 -3.36 -5.73 0.56
N THR A 29 -2.86 -6.58 1.45
CA THR A 29 -3.52 -6.93 2.70
C THR A 29 -2.51 -6.97 3.84
N ILE A 30 -2.89 -6.37 4.96
CA ILE A 30 -2.14 -6.39 6.21
C ILE A 30 -2.77 -7.43 7.13
N HIS A 31 -1.93 -8.30 7.67
CA HIS A 31 -2.30 -9.32 8.62
C HIS A 31 -1.68 -9.02 9.97
N LEU A 32 -2.43 -9.29 11.02
CA LEU A 32 -1.91 -9.35 12.38
C LEU A 32 -1.59 -10.81 12.73
N SER A 33 -0.41 -11.06 13.29
CA SER A 33 -0.05 -12.40 13.70
C SER A 33 -1.02 -12.90 14.80
N PRO A 34 -1.41 -14.17 14.79
CA PRO A 34 -2.31 -14.72 15.82
C PRO A 34 -1.77 -14.51 17.24
N ALA A 35 -0.45 -14.61 17.43
CA ALA A 35 0.23 -14.42 18.71
C ALA A 35 0.08 -13.00 19.30
N LEU A 36 -0.27 -12.01 18.47
CA LEU A 36 -0.45 -10.61 18.89
C LEU A 36 -1.93 -10.18 18.92
N SER A 37 -2.84 -10.99 18.38
CA SER A 37 -4.26 -10.64 18.20
C SER A 37 -4.98 -10.25 19.49
N GLU A 38 -4.71 -10.95 20.59
CA GLU A 38 -5.34 -10.68 21.90
C GLU A 38 -4.81 -9.40 22.56
N ARG A 39 -3.58 -9.01 22.24
CA ARG A 39 -2.89 -7.86 22.85
C ARG A 39 -3.04 -6.57 22.05
N ALA A 40 -3.44 -6.68 20.78
CA ALA A 40 -3.56 -5.54 19.90
C ALA A 40 -4.72 -4.62 20.34
N PRO A 41 -4.49 -3.30 20.44
CA PRO A 41 -5.57 -2.36 20.73
C PRO A 41 -6.56 -2.36 19.56
N LYS A 42 -7.86 -2.32 19.89
CA LYS A 42 -8.96 -2.32 18.90
C LYS A 42 -9.54 -0.94 18.64
N THR A 43 -9.32 0.02 19.55
CA THR A 43 -9.86 1.37 19.48
C THR A 43 -8.76 2.38 19.77
N ASN A 44 -8.93 3.59 19.25
CA ASN A 44 -7.96 4.69 19.35
C ASN A 44 -6.56 4.27 18.89
N VAL A 45 -6.49 3.40 17.89
CA VAL A 45 -5.25 2.91 17.30
C VAL A 45 -5.18 3.39 15.86
N THR A 46 -4.00 3.77 15.42
CA THR A 46 -3.72 4.08 14.02
C THR A 46 -2.64 3.14 13.52
N LEU A 47 -2.88 2.57 12.34
CA LEU A 47 -1.89 1.85 11.56
C LEU A 47 -1.34 2.78 10.48
N PHE A 48 -0.03 2.86 10.43
CA PHE A 48 0.73 3.57 9.40
C PHE A 48 1.49 2.55 8.56
N LEU A 49 1.17 2.51 7.28
CA LEU A 49 1.85 1.71 6.28
C LEU A 49 2.84 2.63 5.56
N VAL A 50 4.13 2.36 5.72
CA VAL A 50 5.20 3.25 5.28
C VAL A 50 6.04 2.57 4.20
N ALA A 51 6.10 3.21 3.03
CA ALA A 51 7.03 2.84 1.98
C ALA A 51 8.32 3.65 2.13
N VAL A 52 9.46 2.97 2.17
CA VAL A 52 10.80 3.58 2.25
C VAL A 52 11.63 3.18 1.04
N ASN A 53 12.42 4.11 0.53
CA ASN A 53 13.40 3.81 -0.52
C ASN A 53 14.66 3.13 0.05
N GLU A 54 15.60 2.77 -0.81
CA GLU A 54 16.87 2.13 -0.43
C GLU A 54 17.70 2.94 0.58
N GLY A 55 17.58 4.27 0.55
CA GLY A 55 18.23 5.18 1.49
C GLY A 55 17.58 5.24 2.88
N GLY A 56 16.50 4.48 3.10
CA GLY A 56 15.72 4.50 4.35
C GLY A 56 14.83 5.73 4.50
N VAL A 57 14.64 6.50 3.42
CA VAL A 57 13.80 7.71 3.44
C VAL A 57 12.34 7.30 3.19
N PRO A 58 11.38 7.69 4.05
CA PRO A 58 9.96 7.52 3.78
C PRO A 58 9.55 8.31 2.53
N VAL A 59 8.93 7.62 1.58
CA VAL A 59 8.45 8.20 0.32
C VAL A 59 6.93 8.19 0.20
N ALA A 60 6.25 7.32 0.94
CA ALA A 60 4.81 7.30 1.04
C ALA A 60 4.33 6.79 2.40
N VAL A 61 3.22 7.33 2.90
CA VAL A 61 2.60 6.92 4.17
C VAL A 61 1.09 6.81 3.98
N HIS A 62 0.57 5.61 4.14
CA HIS A 62 -0.86 5.33 4.15
C HIS A 62 -1.36 5.09 5.58
N ARG A 63 -2.55 5.59 5.90
CA ARG A 63 -3.08 5.59 7.27
C ARG A 63 -4.43 4.87 7.36
N ILE A 64 -4.54 3.94 8.29
CA ILE A 64 -5.79 3.23 8.62
C ILE A 64 -6.09 3.44 10.11
N VAL A 65 -7.23 4.05 10.41
CA VAL A 65 -7.70 4.26 11.81
C VAL A 65 -8.53 3.06 12.23
N ASN A 66 -8.26 2.53 13.44
CA ASN A 66 -8.93 1.36 14.00
C ASN A 66 -9.03 0.19 12.99
N PRO A 67 -7.90 -0.31 12.46
CA PRO A 67 -7.91 -1.34 11.43
C PRO A 67 -8.59 -2.62 11.92
N GLU A 68 -9.44 -3.19 11.07
CA GLU A 68 -9.94 -4.56 11.25
C GLU A 68 -9.08 -5.52 10.44
N PHE A 69 -8.57 -6.56 11.08
CA PHE A 69 -7.68 -7.52 10.44
C PHE A 69 -8.46 -8.73 9.89
N PRO A 70 -8.16 -9.21 8.66
CA PRO A 70 -7.15 -8.67 7.74
C PRO A 70 -7.58 -7.32 7.10
N ALA A 71 -6.67 -6.35 7.10
CA ALA A 71 -6.95 -5.00 6.62
C ALA A 71 -6.49 -4.85 5.16
N ALA A 72 -7.41 -4.58 4.25
CA ALA A 72 -7.05 -4.21 2.88
C ALA A 72 -6.44 -2.81 2.83
N PHE A 73 -5.48 -2.60 1.93
CA PHE A 73 -4.92 -1.27 1.67
C PHE A 73 -4.74 -1.02 0.18
N GLU A 74 -4.82 0.25 -0.17
CA GLU A 74 -4.43 0.79 -1.47
C GLU A 74 -3.64 2.06 -1.19
N MET A 75 -2.36 2.05 -1.59
CA MET A 75 -1.53 3.24 -1.59
C MET A 75 -1.55 3.85 -2.98
N ASP A 76 -1.75 5.16 -3.06
CA ASP A 76 -1.71 5.92 -4.31
C ASP A 76 -0.94 7.25 -4.16
N HIS A 77 -1.01 8.10 -5.19
CA HIS A 77 -0.36 9.39 -5.22
C HIS A 77 -0.69 10.33 -4.05
N HIS A 78 -1.84 10.17 -3.39
CA HIS A 78 -2.21 10.93 -2.19
C HIS A 78 -1.40 10.54 -0.95
N ASP A 79 -0.82 9.33 -0.94
CA ASP A 79 0.03 8.86 0.15
C ASP A 79 1.49 9.30 -0.03
N LEU A 80 1.87 9.84 -1.20
CA LEU A 80 3.25 10.24 -1.48
C LEU A 80 3.68 11.44 -0.64
N LEU A 81 4.89 11.37 -0.11
CA LEU A 81 5.60 12.47 0.55
C LEU A 81 6.54 13.22 -0.41
N VAL A 82 6.72 12.69 -1.61
CA VAL A 82 7.58 13.22 -2.67
C VAL A 82 6.75 13.50 -3.92
N PRO A 83 7.17 14.42 -4.81
CA PRO A 83 6.38 14.75 -6.00
C PRO A 83 6.16 13.58 -6.96
N ALA A 84 7.15 12.67 -7.06
CA ALA A 84 7.09 11.47 -7.88
C ALA A 84 8.16 10.46 -7.45
N LEU A 85 7.94 9.20 -7.81
CA LEU A 85 8.91 8.11 -7.63
C LEU A 85 9.62 7.79 -8.95
N ARG A 86 10.82 7.21 -8.86
CA ARG A 86 11.49 6.72 -10.08
C ARG A 86 10.75 5.49 -10.58
N ARG A 87 10.67 5.36 -11.91
CA ARG A 87 10.12 4.15 -12.55
C ARG A 87 10.97 2.96 -12.11
N GLN A 88 10.31 1.91 -11.60
CA GLN A 88 10.93 0.67 -11.08
C GLN A 88 11.78 0.82 -9.80
N GLU A 89 11.67 1.93 -9.07
CA GLU A 89 12.30 2.06 -7.75
C GLU A 89 11.82 0.93 -6.81
N GLU A 90 12.76 0.23 -6.18
CA GLU A 90 12.46 -0.75 -5.14
C GLU A 90 12.22 -0.05 -3.82
N LEU A 91 11.11 -0.40 -3.17
CA LEU A 91 10.71 0.15 -1.88
C LEU A 91 10.54 -0.98 -0.89
N ALA A 92 10.96 -0.76 0.34
CA ALA A 92 10.58 -1.62 1.45
C ALA A 92 9.27 -1.09 2.05
N LEU A 93 8.37 -2.02 2.40
CA LEU A 93 7.08 -1.69 3.00
C LEU A 93 7.05 -2.21 4.43
N HIS A 94 6.83 -1.32 5.39
CA HIS A 94 6.71 -1.66 6.80
C HIS A 94 5.49 -1.01 7.43
N VAL A 95 5.07 -1.56 8.57
CA VAL A 95 3.93 -1.06 9.33
C VAL A 95 4.37 -0.68 10.72
N GLU A 96 3.85 0.44 11.19
CA GLU A 96 3.84 0.86 12.58
C GLU A 96 2.39 1.05 13.01
N MET A 97 1.99 0.43 14.12
CA MET A 97 0.63 0.56 14.66
C MET A 97 0.71 0.95 16.13
N ASN A 98 0.13 2.11 16.45
CA ASN A 98 0.24 2.73 17.78
C ASN A 98 -1.01 3.55 18.13
N THR A 99 -1.14 3.95 19.40
CA THR A 99 -2.29 4.72 19.91
C THR A 99 -2.02 6.21 20.06
N HIS A 100 -0.77 6.64 19.86
CA HIS A 100 -0.37 8.04 20.03
C HIS A 100 -0.25 8.82 18.71
N GLY A 101 -0.40 8.14 17.57
CA GLY A 101 -0.47 8.77 16.24
C GLY A 101 0.86 9.30 15.70
N ALA A 102 2.00 8.88 16.23
CA ALA A 102 3.32 9.33 15.77
C ALA A 102 4.04 8.19 15.04
N VAL A 103 4.53 8.46 13.82
CA VAL A 103 5.32 7.53 13.00
C VAL A 103 6.81 7.76 13.25
N GLY A 104 7.60 6.70 13.30
CA GLY A 104 9.06 6.76 13.51
C GLY A 104 9.48 7.02 14.97
N ALA A 105 8.52 7.11 15.89
CA ALA A 105 8.74 7.38 17.31
C ALA A 105 8.27 6.21 18.18
N ALA A 106 8.80 5.02 17.92
CA ALA A 106 8.37 3.77 18.53
C ALA A 106 8.46 3.78 20.07
N ARG A 107 7.41 3.30 20.73
CA ARG A 107 7.26 3.23 22.18
C ARG A 107 6.95 1.80 22.65
N PRO A 108 7.17 1.48 23.94
CA PRO A 108 6.66 0.23 24.50
C PRO A 108 5.15 0.12 24.30
N GLY A 109 4.71 -1.04 23.82
CA GLY A 109 3.33 -1.32 23.45
C GLY A 109 3.05 -1.22 21.95
N ASP A 110 3.90 -0.56 21.16
CA ASP A 110 3.69 -0.38 19.73
C ASP A 110 3.89 -1.67 18.94
N PHE A 111 3.12 -1.81 17.86
CA PHE A 111 3.15 -2.97 17.00
C PHE A 111 3.87 -2.62 15.69
N SER A 112 4.64 -3.57 15.17
CA SER A 112 5.36 -3.37 13.91
C SER A 112 5.37 -4.63 13.05
N GLY A 113 5.55 -4.41 11.76
CA GLY A 113 5.51 -5.47 10.75
C GLY A 113 6.17 -5.05 9.46
N ARG A 114 6.27 -5.98 8.50
CA ARG A 114 6.79 -5.68 7.16
C ARG A 114 6.28 -6.62 6.08
N ALA A 115 6.38 -6.16 4.84
CA ALA A 115 6.33 -7.04 3.68
C ALA A 115 7.61 -7.90 3.62
N PRO A 116 7.52 -9.16 3.17
CA PRO A 116 8.67 -10.06 3.09
C PRO A 116 9.64 -9.72 1.95
N ALA A 117 9.16 -9.03 0.90
CA ALA A 117 9.93 -8.66 -0.28
C ALA A 117 9.78 -7.17 -0.58
N ALA A 118 10.74 -6.62 -1.31
CA ALA A 118 10.63 -5.29 -1.88
C ALA A 118 9.44 -5.20 -2.85
N ILE A 119 8.86 -4.02 -2.93
CA ILE A 119 7.75 -3.69 -3.83
C ILE A 119 8.21 -2.62 -4.83
N ARG A 120 7.40 -2.38 -5.85
CA ARG A 120 7.55 -1.27 -6.79
C ARG A 120 6.19 -0.64 -7.04
N SER A 121 6.15 0.53 -7.67
CA SER A 121 4.88 1.05 -8.19
C SER A 121 4.23 0.01 -9.13
N GLY A 122 2.93 -0.21 -8.95
CA GLY A 122 2.14 -1.23 -9.64
C GLY A 122 2.08 -2.58 -8.92
N SER A 123 2.80 -2.79 -7.81
CA SER A 123 2.72 -4.03 -7.03
C SER A 123 1.28 -4.29 -6.51
N ARG A 124 0.78 -5.51 -6.70
CA ARG A 124 -0.56 -5.93 -6.27
C ARG A 124 -0.48 -7.19 -5.40
N GLY A 125 -1.48 -7.36 -4.54
CA GLY A 125 -1.56 -8.52 -3.65
C GLY A 125 -0.39 -8.59 -2.64
N VAL A 126 0.18 -7.43 -2.30
CA VAL A 126 1.28 -7.36 -1.33
C VAL A 126 0.77 -7.82 0.03
N ARG A 127 1.49 -8.75 0.66
CA ARG A 127 1.16 -9.21 2.01
C ARG A 127 2.11 -8.58 3.02
N VAL A 128 1.54 -7.95 4.03
CA VAL A 128 2.28 -7.37 5.15
C VAL A 128 1.87 -8.10 6.42
N LEU A 129 2.84 -8.48 7.25
CA LEU A 129 2.58 -9.15 8.52
C LEU A 129 3.07 -8.28 9.68
N ILE A 130 2.19 -8.00 10.63
CA ILE A 130 2.50 -7.42 11.94
C ILE A 130 2.77 -8.57 12.91
N ASP A 131 4.02 -8.74 13.30
CA ASP A 131 4.51 -9.88 14.07
C ASP A 131 5.36 -9.49 15.29
N ARG A 132 5.61 -8.21 15.50
CA ARG A 132 6.36 -7.71 16.65
C ARG A 132 5.59 -6.69 17.45
N GLN A 133 5.72 -6.76 18.77
CA GLN A 133 5.34 -5.73 19.71
C GLN A 133 6.59 -5.29 20.47
N ARG A 134 6.80 -3.97 20.60
CA ARG A 134 7.91 -3.38 21.36
C ARG A 134 7.52 -3.11 22.81
#